data_AF-A0A7C5PBU2-F1
#
_entry.id   AF-A0A7C5PBU2-F1
#
_cell.length_a   1.000
_cell.length_b   1.000
_cell.length_c   1.000
_cell.angle_alpha   90.00
_cell.angle_beta   90.00
_cell.angle_gamma   90.00
#
_symmetry.space_group_name_H-M   'P 1'
#
loop_
_entity.id
_entity.type
_entity.pdbx_description
1 polymer ?
#
loop_
_entity_poly.entity_id
_entity_poly.type
_entity_poly.pdbx_seq_one_letter_code
_entity_poly.pdbx_strand_id
1 'polypeptide(L)'
;MHSVGSAEDLHLDRRLGAVRTAAHKLSILIKNFSKHSCEDNSIQLAHITRRLISSILEIKYNLPYEEMKEKIRTSNESEQLKEKLCSLIDSLSSLEFQGVKVGKKDVLDCANILTDILQIAEENLKKEKGSPLKRILTRLENKLGLERLRKAKEEETTEAIYKMLLEGHRILASGNRTGASQLYRKIRELYSKLPPDSKKRLLPDILYYYRKIVGSGN
;
A
#
# COMPACT_ATOMS: atom_id res chain seq x y z
N MET A 1 34.44 10.51 22.69
CA MET A 1 34.26 11.15 21.36
C MET A 1 32.95 10.65 20.80
N HIS A 2 31.86 11.41 20.97
CA HIS A 2 30.58 11.08 20.37
C HIS A 2 30.60 11.53 18.91
N SER A 3 30.47 10.59 17.96
CA SER A 3 30.27 10.97 16.56
C SER A 3 28.92 11.69 16.49
N VAL A 4 28.96 12.96 16.12
CA VAL A 4 27.78 13.71 15.71
C VAL A 4 27.25 12.99 14.48
N GLY A 5 26.09 12.32 14.61
CA GLY A 5 25.42 11.67 13.48
C GLY A 5 25.24 12.68 12.35
N SER A 6 25.40 12.24 11.12
CA SER A 6 25.29 13.12 9.96
C SER A 6 23.89 13.77 9.93
N ALA A 7 23.74 14.92 9.26
CA ALA A 7 22.43 15.57 9.12
C ALA A 7 21.39 14.64 8.48
N GLU A 8 21.85 13.70 7.64
CA GLU A 8 21.02 12.65 7.05
C GLU A 8 20.53 11.63 8.08
N ASP A 9 21.38 11.22 9.02
CA ASP A 9 21.01 10.29 10.10
C ASP A 9 19.97 10.91 11.04
N LEU A 10 20.16 12.18 11.40
CA LEU A 10 19.20 12.95 12.22
C LEU A 10 17.85 13.10 11.53
N HIS A 11 17.84 13.33 10.21
CA HIS A 11 16.62 13.43 9.42
C HIS A 11 15.90 12.07 9.32
N LEU A 12 16.64 10.98 9.10
CA LEU A 12 16.10 9.63 9.07
C LEU A 12 15.45 9.24 10.42
N ASP A 13 16.13 9.53 11.54
CA ASP A 13 15.63 9.25 12.88
C ASP A 13 14.35 10.03 13.21
N ARG A 14 14.27 11.29 12.77
CA ARG A 14 13.04 12.10 12.91
C ARG A 14 11.88 11.49 12.13
N ARG A 15 12.08 11.12 10.87
CA ARG A 15 11.05 10.49 10.02
C ARG A 15 10.58 9.17 10.60
N LEU A 16 11.51 8.34 11.07
CA LEU A 16 11.20 7.08 11.75
C LEU A 16 10.43 7.30 13.07
N GLY A 17 10.80 8.33 13.84
CA GLY A 17 10.06 8.74 15.04
C GLY A 17 8.60 9.11 14.73
N ALA A 18 8.37 9.78 13.59
CA ALA A 18 7.03 10.11 13.13
C ALA A 18 6.21 8.86 12.76
N VAL A 19 6.80 7.92 12.02
CA VAL A 19 6.15 6.63 11.68
C VAL A 19 5.78 5.86 12.95
N ARG A 20 6.71 5.77 13.92
CA ARG A 20 6.46 5.09 15.21
C ARG A 20 5.32 5.74 15.99
N THR A 21 5.30 7.07 16.04
CA THR A 21 4.27 7.84 16.75
C THR A 21 2.91 7.63 16.09
N ALA A 22 2.83 7.68 14.77
CA ALA A 22 1.60 7.44 14.03
C ALA A 22 1.09 6.01 14.22
N ALA A 23 1.95 5.00 14.13
CA ALA A 23 1.58 3.60 14.38
C ALA A 23 1.05 3.39 15.80
N HIS A 24 1.68 4.01 16.80
CA HIS A 24 1.22 3.92 18.19
C HIS A 24 -0.16 4.57 18.37
N LYS A 25 -0.35 5.78 17.85
CA LYS A 25 -1.64 6.49 17.93
C LYS A 25 -2.75 5.74 17.19
N LEU A 26 -2.45 5.20 16.02
CA LEU A 26 -3.39 4.37 15.27
C LEU A 26 -3.76 3.11 16.07
N SER A 27 -2.79 2.47 16.73
CA SER A 27 -3.06 1.31 17.60
C SER A 27 -3.99 1.63 18.76
N ILE A 28 -3.83 2.81 19.38
CA ILE A 28 -4.72 3.29 20.43
C ILE A 28 -6.13 3.54 19.88
N LEU A 29 -6.22 4.24 18.75
CA LEU A 29 -7.49 4.53 18.08
C LEU A 29 -8.24 3.22 17.79
N ILE A 30 -7.58 2.24 17.15
CA ILE A 30 -8.21 0.94 16.85
C ILE A 30 -8.60 0.17 18.12
N LYS A 31 -7.77 0.23 19.18
CA LYS A 31 -8.10 -0.41 20.46
C LYS A 31 -9.36 0.18 21.12
N ASN A 32 -9.57 1.49 20.95
CA ASN A 32 -10.67 2.22 21.57
C ASN A 32 -11.77 2.61 20.58
N PHE A 33 -11.77 2.05 19.36
CA PHE A 33 -12.65 2.48 18.27
C PHE A 33 -14.13 2.47 18.69
N SER A 34 -14.57 1.42 19.39
CA SER A 34 -15.95 1.25 19.83
C SER A 34 -16.37 2.19 20.98
N LYS A 35 -15.43 2.94 21.55
CA LYS A 35 -15.68 3.87 22.66
C LYS A 35 -15.93 5.31 22.19
N HIS A 36 -15.78 5.57 20.90
CA HIS A 36 -15.93 6.89 20.29
C HIS A 36 -16.90 6.82 19.12
N SER A 37 -17.50 7.96 18.76
CA SER A 37 -18.31 8.07 17.54
C SER A 37 -17.46 7.85 16.28
N CYS A 38 -18.09 7.57 15.14
CA CYS A 38 -17.33 7.39 13.90
C CYS A 38 -16.70 8.71 13.44
N GLU A 39 -17.37 9.82 13.74
CA GLU A 39 -16.95 11.20 13.52
C GLU A 39 -15.72 11.57 14.37
N ASP A 40 -15.73 11.23 15.66
CA ASP A 40 -14.55 11.47 16.52
C ASP A 40 -13.35 10.61 16.06
N ASN A 41 -13.62 9.37 15.66
CA ASN A 41 -12.58 8.48 15.15
C ASN A 41 -12.02 8.98 13.81
N SER A 42 -12.85 9.52 12.91
CA SER A 42 -12.39 10.08 11.64
C SER A 42 -11.52 11.33 11.84
N ILE A 43 -11.93 12.23 12.75
CA ILE A 43 -11.15 13.42 13.13
C ILE A 43 -9.78 13.00 13.70
N GLN A 44 -9.75 12.02 14.62
CA GLN A 44 -8.49 11.51 15.16
C GLN A 44 -7.61 10.89 14.06
N LEU A 45 -8.19 10.17 13.11
CA LEU A 45 -7.46 9.58 11.99
C LEU A 45 -6.87 10.65 11.06
N ALA A 46 -7.62 11.72 10.78
CA ALA A 46 -7.14 12.88 10.03
C ALA A 46 -5.96 13.54 10.75
N HIS A 47 -6.06 13.74 12.07
CA HIS A 47 -4.97 14.29 12.88
C HIS A 47 -3.70 13.43 12.85
N ILE A 48 -3.84 12.10 12.97
CA ILE A 48 -2.70 11.17 12.89
C ILE A 48 -2.03 11.30 11.51
N THR A 49 -2.82 11.28 10.45
CA THR A 49 -2.34 11.35 9.07
C THR A 49 -1.65 12.67 8.76
N ARG A 50 -2.28 13.80 9.08
CA ARG A 50 -1.70 15.14 8.85
C ARG A 50 -0.39 15.32 9.61
N ARG A 51 -0.27 14.83 10.85
CA ARG A 51 0.98 14.88 11.60
C ARG A 51 2.07 13.99 10.99
N LEU A 52 1.71 12.80 10.51
CA LEU A 52 2.63 11.91 9.81
C LEU A 52 3.20 12.59 8.57
N ILE A 53 2.33 13.10 7.69
CA ILE A 53 2.70 13.79 6.44
C ILE A 53 3.59 14.99 6.74
N SER A 54 3.17 15.83 7.69
CA SER A 54 3.92 17.01 8.10
C SER A 54 5.33 16.68 8.60
N SER A 55 5.49 15.53 9.26
CA SER A 55 6.78 15.12 9.81
C SER A 55 7.67 14.42 8.79
N ILE A 56 7.09 13.63 7.87
CA ILE A 56 7.86 12.86 6.89
C ILE A 56 8.27 13.72 5.70
N LEU A 57 7.39 14.64 5.28
CA LEU A 57 7.57 15.46 4.07
C LEU A 57 7.84 16.93 4.38
N GLU A 58 7.92 17.31 5.65
CA GLU A 58 8.11 18.69 6.11
C GLU A 58 7.05 19.68 5.58
N ILE A 59 5.85 19.16 5.30
CA ILE A 59 4.71 19.94 4.84
C ILE A 59 4.02 20.60 6.05
N LYS A 60 3.47 21.80 5.88
CA LYS A 60 2.69 22.46 6.95
C LYS A 60 1.44 21.62 7.30
N TYR A 61 1.23 21.39 8.59
CA TYR A 61 0.14 20.56 9.12
C TYR A 61 -1.28 21.08 8.78
N ASN A 62 -1.45 22.41 8.68
CA ASN A 62 -2.74 23.07 8.45
C ASN A 62 -3.08 23.29 6.97
N LEU A 63 -2.32 22.73 6.03
CA LEU A 63 -2.65 22.91 4.61
C LEU A 63 -4.02 22.29 4.26
N PRO A 64 -4.74 22.88 3.29
CA PRO A 64 -5.86 22.23 2.64
C PRO A 64 -5.45 20.91 1.98
N TYR A 65 -6.41 19.98 1.81
CA TYR A 65 -6.12 18.66 1.24
C TYR A 65 -5.58 18.71 -0.18
N GLU A 66 -6.07 19.62 -1.02
CA GLU A 66 -5.55 19.80 -2.39
C GLU A 66 -4.07 20.23 -2.39
N GLU A 67 -3.72 21.21 -1.56
CA GLU A 67 -2.33 21.68 -1.41
C GLU A 67 -1.41 20.60 -0.83
N MET A 68 -1.91 19.79 0.11
CA MET A 68 -1.17 18.63 0.61
C MET A 68 -0.88 17.62 -0.51
N LYS A 69 -1.86 17.32 -1.37
CA LYS A 69 -1.67 16.38 -2.49
C LYS A 69 -0.62 16.89 -3.48
N GLU A 70 -0.65 18.16 -3.82
CA GLU A 70 0.35 18.76 -4.71
C GLU A 70 1.77 18.65 -4.12
N LYS A 71 1.91 18.97 -2.83
CA LYS A 71 3.19 18.84 -2.12
C LYS A 71 3.66 17.38 -2.02
N ILE A 72 2.75 16.42 -1.83
CA ILE A 72 3.09 14.99 -1.86
C ILE A 72 3.60 14.58 -3.24
N ARG A 73 2.91 14.98 -4.32
CA ARG A 73 3.29 14.63 -5.71
C ARG A 73 4.68 15.15 -6.08
N THR A 74 5.00 16.37 -5.63
CA THR A 74 6.28 17.04 -5.89
C THR A 74 7.40 16.66 -4.92
N SER A 75 7.13 15.82 -3.91
CA SER A 75 8.15 15.35 -2.96
C SER A 75 9.13 14.34 -3.59
N ASN A 76 10.26 14.09 -2.92
CA ASN A 76 11.27 13.11 -3.35
C ASN A 76 11.00 11.68 -2.85
N GLU A 77 9.76 11.35 -2.47
CA GLU A 77 9.38 10.00 -2.06
C GLU A 77 9.22 9.03 -3.24
N SER A 78 9.12 7.73 -2.94
CA SER A 78 8.76 6.74 -3.95
C SER A 78 7.35 6.98 -4.49
N GLU A 79 7.14 6.75 -5.80
CA GLU A 79 5.82 6.91 -6.43
C GLU A 79 4.74 6.07 -5.73
N GLN A 80 5.08 4.86 -5.29
CA GLN A 80 4.17 4.01 -4.51
C GLN A 80 3.71 4.68 -3.20
N LEU A 81 4.60 5.37 -2.48
CA LEU A 81 4.25 6.07 -1.26
C LEU A 81 3.39 7.31 -1.56
N LYS A 82 3.75 8.07 -2.61
CA LYS A 82 2.97 9.23 -3.06
C LYS A 82 1.54 8.87 -3.43
N GLU A 83 1.35 7.84 -4.26
CA GLU A 83 0.03 7.38 -4.69
C GLU A 83 -0.86 7.01 -3.49
N LYS A 84 -0.32 6.25 -2.53
CA LYS A 84 -1.07 5.86 -1.33
C LYS A 84 -1.38 7.04 -0.42
N LEU A 85 -0.43 7.95 -0.22
CA LEU A 85 -0.66 9.17 0.56
C LEU A 85 -1.76 10.03 -0.08
N CYS A 86 -1.73 10.24 -1.40
CA CYS A 86 -2.78 10.97 -2.11
C CYS A 86 -4.14 10.26 -1.96
N SER A 87 -4.20 8.94 -2.15
CA SER A 87 -5.43 8.16 -1.96
C SER A 87 -5.99 8.26 -0.55
N LEU A 88 -5.13 8.30 0.47
CA LEU A 88 -5.57 8.51 1.85
C LEU A 88 -6.13 9.92 2.05
N ILE A 89 -5.50 10.95 1.47
CA ILE A 89 -6.00 12.33 1.54
C ILE A 89 -7.37 12.46 0.88
N ASP A 90 -7.59 11.85 -0.28
CA ASP A 90 -8.91 11.86 -0.94
C ASP A 90 -9.98 11.17 -0.07
N SER A 91 -9.61 10.08 0.59
CA SER A 91 -10.52 9.35 1.50
C SER A 91 -10.84 10.17 2.76
N LEU A 92 -9.85 10.83 3.36
CA LEU A 92 -10.04 11.72 4.51
C LEU A 92 -10.86 12.96 4.15
N SER A 93 -10.63 13.55 2.98
CA SER A 93 -11.43 14.66 2.46
C SER A 93 -12.89 14.24 2.31
N SER A 94 -13.14 13.05 1.77
CA SER A 94 -14.49 12.50 1.65
C SER A 94 -15.15 12.28 3.02
N LEU A 95 -14.40 11.79 4.01
CA LEU A 95 -14.87 11.60 5.39
C LEU A 95 -15.22 12.92 6.10
N GLU A 96 -14.53 14.02 5.81
CA GLU A 96 -14.77 15.32 6.46
C GLU A 96 -15.85 16.15 5.76
N PHE A 97 -16.03 16.00 4.44
CA PHE A 97 -16.83 16.93 3.63
C PHE A 97 -18.03 16.31 2.89
N GLN A 98 -18.14 14.98 2.78
CA GLN A 98 -19.41 14.39 2.34
C GLN A 98 -20.39 14.52 3.51
N GLY A 99 -21.44 15.32 3.36
CA GLY A 99 -22.50 15.52 4.37
C GLY A 99 -23.34 14.27 4.68
N VAL A 100 -22.77 13.08 4.49
CA VAL A 100 -23.29 11.76 4.83
C VAL A 100 -22.73 11.36 6.19
N LYS A 101 -23.53 10.64 6.98
CA LYS A 101 -23.08 10.06 8.25
C LYS A 101 -21.88 9.14 8.03
N VAL A 102 -20.76 9.43 8.68
CA VAL A 102 -19.52 8.65 8.57
C VAL A 102 -19.75 7.23 9.08
N GLY A 103 -19.57 6.25 8.20
CA GLY A 103 -19.72 4.84 8.54
C GLY A 103 -18.49 4.28 9.23
N LYS A 104 -18.70 3.30 10.11
CA LYS A 104 -17.61 2.53 10.73
C LYS A 104 -16.66 1.92 9.68
N LYS A 105 -17.22 1.44 8.56
CA LYS A 105 -16.45 0.83 7.48
C LYS A 105 -15.50 1.84 6.85
N ASP A 106 -15.97 3.05 6.57
CA ASP A 106 -15.18 4.08 5.89
C ASP A 106 -13.96 4.52 6.72
N VAL A 107 -14.14 4.65 8.04
CA VAL A 107 -13.03 4.97 8.96
C VAL A 107 -12.02 3.82 9.05
N LEU A 108 -12.49 2.57 9.09
CA LEU A 108 -11.61 1.40 9.11
C LEU A 108 -10.86 1.23 7.78
N ASP A 109 -11.50 1.54 6.65
CA ASP A 109 -10.87 1.52 5.33
C ASP A 109 -9.77 2.59 5.22
N CYS A 110 -9.98 3.77 5.80
CA CYS A 110 -8.92 4.78 5.90
C CYS A 110 -7.78 4.33 6.84
N ALA A 111 -8.11 3.71 7.98
CA ALA A 111 -7.11 3.16 8.90
C ALA A 111 -6.29 2.03 8.25
N ASN A 112 -6.91 1.28 7.35
CA ASN A 112 -6.27 0.27 6.51
C ASN A 112 -5.23 0.89 5.58
N ILE A 113 -5.61 1.91 4.81
CA ILE A 113 -4.70 2.63 3.91
C ILE A 113 -3.54 3.24 4.70
N LEU A 114 -3.81 3.84 5.87
CA LEU A 114 -2.76 4.40 6.72
C LEU A 114 -1.80 3.32 7.24
N THR A 115 -2.29 2.14 7.60
CA THR A 115 -1.43 1.02 8.03
C THR A 115 -0.48 0.59 6.91
N ASP A 116 -0.97 0.51 5.67
CA ASP A 116 -0.13 0.23 4.49
C ASP A 116 0.95 1.31 4.28
N ILE A 117 0.58 2.59 4.42
CA ILE A 117 1.52 3.72 4.29
C ILE A 117 2.63 3.61 5.34
N LEU A 118 2.28 3.27 6.59
CA LEU A 118 3.25 3.13 7.67
C LEU A 118 4.25 1.98 7.41
N GLN A 119 3.80 0.91 6.75
CA GLN A 119 4.70 -0.18 6.35
C GLN A 119 5.66 0.23 5.25
N ILE A 120 5.16 0.85 4.19
CA ILE A 120 6.01 1.32 3.09
C ILE A 120 7.02 2.35 3.60
N ALA A 121 6.58 3.26 4.48
CA ALA A 121 7.47 4.21 5.13
C ALA A 121 8.51 3.51 6.02
N GLU A 122 8.14 2.48 6.77
CA GLU A 122 9.09 1.71 7.58
C GLU A 122 10.13 0.98 6.72
N GLU A 123 9.71 0.32 5.65
CA GLU A 123 10.57 -0.41 4.72
C GLU A 123 11.55 0.52 3.98
N ASN A 124 11.09 1.71 3.59
CA ASN A 124 11.94 2.73 2.96
C ASN A 124 12.96 3.32 3.94
N LEU A 125 12.63 3.39 5.24
CA LEU A 125 13.48 4.01 6.26
C LEU A 125 14.38 3.01 7.01
N LYS A 126 14.08 1.70 6.99
CA LYS A 126 14.83 0.66 7.70
C LYS A 126 15.06 -0.59 6.85
N LYS A 127 16.30 -1.08 6.83
CA LYS A 127 16.69 -2.38 6.23
C LYS A 127 16.77 -3.54 7.24
N GLU A 128 16.55 -3.30 8.53
CA GLU A 128 16.77 -4.30 9.58
C GLU A 128 15.53 -5.17 9.86
N LYS A 129 15.72 -6.49 9.87
CA LYS A 129 14.68 -7.47 10.24
C LYS A 129 14.43 -7.43 11.76
N GLY A 130 13.19 -7.15 12.18
CA GLY A 130 12.73 -7.42 13.55
C GLY A 130 12.40 -6.21 14.43
N SER A 131 12.13 -5.04 13.85
CA SER A 131 11.85 -3.82 14.61
C SER A 131 10.59 -3.95 15.52
N PRO A 132 10.56 -3.32 16.71
CA PRO A 132 9.34 -3.22 17.53
C PRO A 132 8.16 -2.60 16.78
N LEU A 133 8.45 -1.71 15.83
CA LEU A 133 7.46 -1.09 14.95
C LEU A 133 6.81 -2.13 14.03
N LYS A 134 7.59 -3.04 13.43
CA LYS A 134 7.07 -4.15 12.61
C LYS A 134 6.07 -5.01 13.37
N ARG A 135 6.33 -5.32 14.65
CA ARG A 135 5.37 -6.05 15.50
C ARG A 135 4.07 -5.27 15.72
N ILE A 136 4.13 -3.95 15.87
CA ILE A 136 2.94 -3.09 16.01
C ILE A 136 2.13 -3.08 14.71
N LEU A 137 2.81 -2.93 13.57
CA LEU A 137 2.18 -2.92 12.25
C LEU A 137 1.51 -4.26 11.93
N THR A 138 2.16 -5.39 12.20
CA THR A 138 1.53 -6.72 12.04
C THR A 138 0.30 -6.89 12.94
N ARG A 139 0.34 -6.39 14.18
CA ARG A 139 -0.85 -6.43 15.06
C ARG A 139 -1.99 -5.55 14.54
N LEU A 140 -1.67 -4.40 13.96
CA LEU A 140 -2.66 -3.52 13.33
C LEU A 140 -3.30 -4.21 12.12
N GLU A 141 -2.50 -4.82 11.25
CA GLU A 141 -3.01 -5.59 10.10
C GLU A 141 -3.99 -6.68 10.53
N ASN A 142 -3.62 -7.47 11.53
CA ASN A 142 -4.45 -8.57 12.01
C ASN A 142 -5.78 -8.06 12.60
N LYS A 143 -5.73 -6.95 13.35
CA LYS A 143 -6.94 -6.35 13.94
C LYS A 143 -7.88 -5.75 12.91
N LEU A 144 -7.32 -5.18 11.85
CA LEU A 144 -8.10 -4.57 10.78
C LEU A 144 -8.51 -5.56 9.69
N GLY A 145 -8.05 -6.81 9.76
CA GLY A 145 -8.34 -7.83 8.75
C GLY A 145 -7.59 -7.62 7.44
N LEU A 146 -6.55 -6.79 7.41
CA LEU A 146 -5.74 -6.52 6.22
C LEU A 146 -5.08 -7.78 5.66
N GLU A 147 -4.66 -8.70 6.53
CA GLU A 147 -4.08 -9.98 6.08
C GLU A 147 -5.11 -10.79 5.27
N ARG A 148 -6.38 -10.78 5.68
CA ARG A 148 -7.46 -11.45 4.94
C ARG A 148 -7.74 -10.76 3.60
N LEU A 149 -7.77 -9.43 3.58
CA LEU A 149 -7.99 -8.66 2.35
C LEU A 149 -6.82 -8.80 1.36
N ARG A 150 -5.57 -8.76 1.85
CA ARG A 150 -4.37 -8.99 1.04
C ARG A 150 -4.38 -10.39 0.45
N LYS A 151 -4.71 -11.40 1.25
CA LYS A 151 -4.82 -12.78 0.80
C LYS A 151 -5.96 -12.97 -0.21
N ALA A 152 -7.12 -12.38 0.02
CA ALA A 152 -8.23 -12.41 -0.93
C ALA A 152 -7.87 -11.74 -2.27
N LYS A 153 -7.17 -10.60 -2.22
CA LYS A 153 -6.69 -9.90 -3.42
C LYS A 153 -5.58 -10.68 -4.14
N GLU A 154 -4.72 -11.35 -3.40
CA GLU A 154 -3.70 -12.27 -3.94
C GLU A 154 -4.36 -13.45 -4.66
N GLU A 155 -5.39 -14.06 -4.04
CA GLU A 155 -6.19 -15.14 -4.61
C GLU A 155 -6.91 -14.67 -5.89
N GLU A 156 -7.56 -13.50 -5.86
CA GLU A 156 -8.23 -12.90 -7.03
C GLU A 156 -7.24 -12.61 -8.17
N THR A 157 -6.07 -12.04 -7.86
CA THR A 157 -5.03 -11.76 -8.85
C THR A 157 -4.46 -13.04 -9.44
N THR A 158 -4.28 -14.07 -8.61
CA THR A 158 -3.82 -15.40 -9.04
C THR A 158 -4.84 -16.07 -9.96
N GLU A 159 -6.13 -16.01 -9.61
CA GLU A 159 -7.22 -16.54 -10.44
C GLU A 159 -7.33 -15.79 -11.77
N ALA A 160 -7.19 -14.47 -11.78
CA ALA A 160 -7.15 -13.66 -12.99
C ALA A 160 -6.00 -14.08 -13.91
N ILE A 161 -4.80 -14.30 -13.36
CA ILE A 161 -3.65 -14.80 -14.13
C ILE A 161 -3.96 -16.17 -14.75
N TYR A 162 -4.55 -17.11 -14.00
CA TYR A 162 -4.92 -18.42 -14.56
C TYR A 162 -5.95 -18.31 -15.69
N LYS A 163 -6.98 -17.48 -15.54
CA LYS A 163 -7.97 -17.23 -16.61
C LYS A 163 -7.29 -16.65 -17.85
N MET A 164 -6.36 -15.72 -17.68
CA MET A 164 -5.60 -15.15 -18.80
C MET A 164 -4.65 -16.17 -19.45
N LEU A 165 -4.04 -17.07 -18.69
CA LEU A 165 -3.22 -18.15 -19.25
C LEU A 165 -4.06 -19.11 -20.09
N LEU A 166 -5.23 -19.53 -19.59
CA LEU A 166 -6.16 -20.38 -20.34
C LEU A 166 -6.64 -19.71 -21.63
N GLU A 167 -7.03 -18.44 -21.55
CA GLU A 167 -7.44 -17.67 -22.73
C GLU A 167 -6.28 -17.47 -23.71
N GLY A 168 -5.08 -17.22 -23.20
CA GLY A 168 -3.87 -17.13 -24.00
C GLY A 168 -3.58 -18.40 -24.79
N HIS A 169 -3.78 -19.57 -24.18
CA HIS A 169 -3.66 -20.85 -24.88
C HIS A 169 -4.70 -21.04 -25.98
N ARG A 170 -5.94 -20.56 -25.79
CA ARG A 170 -6.98 -20.56 -26.85
C ARG A 170 -6.61 -19.64 -28.00
N ILE A 171 -6.11 -18.43 -27.69
CA ILE A 171 -5.64 -17.45 -28.69
C ILE A 171 -4.44 -17.99 -29.47
N LEU A 172 -3.55 -18.74 -28.83
CA LEU A 172 -2.45 -19.42 -29.53
C LEU A 172 -2.96 -20.54 -30.45
N ALA A 173 -3.95 -21.31 -30.01
CA ALA A 173 -4.55 -22.37 -30.83
C ALA A 173 -5.23 -21.84 -32.10
N SER A 174 -5.75 -20.61 -32.08
CA SER A 174 -6.28 -19.92 -33.27
C SER A 174 -5.21 -19.24 -34.14
N GLY A 175 -3.93 -19.39 -33.81
CA GLY A 175 -2.81 -18.82 -34.56
C GLY A 175 -2.53 -17.34 -34.27
N ASN A 176 -3.30 -16.68 -33.41
CA ASN A 176 -3.15 -15.25 -33.10
C ASN A 176 -2.03 -14.97 -32.08
N ARG A 177 -0.77 -15.04 -32.54
CA ARG A 177 0.40 -14.80 -31.67
C ARG A 177 0.51 -13.37 -31.14
N THR A 178 0.03 -12.38 -31.89
CA THR A 178 0.04 -10.97 -31.47
C THR A 178 -0.86 -10.78 -30.25
N GLY A 179 -2.08 -11.32 -30.28
CA GLY A 179 -3.00 -11.31 -29.15
C GLY A 179 -2.45 -12.05 -27.94
N ALA A 180 -1.83 -13.22 -28.15
CA ALA A 180 -1.20 -13.98 -27.08
C ALA A 180 -0.04 -13.21 -26.41
N SER A 181 0.77 -12.51 -27.21
CA SER A 181 1.88 -11.67 -26.74
C SER A 181 1.40 -10.47 -25.93
N GLN A 182 0.30 -9.83 -26.33
CA GLN A 182 -0.32 -8.75 -25.57
C GLN A 182 -0.86 -9.26 -24.22
N LEU A 183 -1.48 -10.42 -24.22
CA LEU A 183 -1.99 -11.04 -23.00
C LEU A 183 -0.87 -11.42 -22.03
N TYR A 184 0.27 -11.91 -22.55
CA TYR A 184 1.47 -12.17 -21.76
C TYR A 184 2.02 -10.93 -21.04
N ARG A 185 2.00 -9.76 -21.70
CA ARG A 185 2.42 -8.50 -21.06
C ARG A 185 1.54 -8.17 -19.85
N LYS A 186 0.22 -8.30 -19.99
CA LYS A 186 -0.73 -8.09 -18.90
C LYS A 186 -0.53 -9.09 -17.75
N ILE A 187 -0.28 -10.37 -18.07
CA ILE A 187 0.06 -11.39 -17.07
C ILE A 187 1.32 -11.00 -16.31
N ARG A 188 2.37 -10.51 -16.99
CA ARG A 188 3.63 -10.08 -16.36
C ARG A 188 3.43 -8.89 -15.41
N GLU A 189 2.58 -7.94 -15.77
CA GLU A 189 2.22 -6.79 -14.94
C GLU A 189 1.46 -7.20 -13.67
N LEU A 190 0.54 -8.17 -13.76
CA LEU A 190 -0.16 -8.71 -12.60
C LEU A 190 0.78 -9.55 -11.74
N TYR A 191 1.59 -10.41 -12.36
CA TYR A 191 2.57 -11.25 -11.70
C TYR A 191 3.58 -10.44 -10.89
N SER A 192 4.01 -9.26 -11.37
CA SER A 192 4.97 -8.42 -10.65
C SER A 192 4.47 -7.95 -9.28
N LYS A 193 3.13 -7.84 -9.12
CA LYS A 193 2.45 -7.38 -7.90
C LYS A 193 2.22 -8.48 -6.86
N LEU A 194 2.46 -9.75 -7.21
CA LEU A 194 2.26 -10.88 -6.29
C LEU A 194 3.44 -11.04 -5.29
N PRO A 195 3.17 -11.58 -4.09
CA PRO A 195 4.22 -11.93 -3.14
C PRO A 195 5.08 -13.11 -3.62
N PRO A 196 6.29 -13.32 -3.06
CA PRO A 196 7.25 -14.31 -3.54
C PRO A 196 6.74 -15.75 -3.62
N ASP A 197 5.87 -16.17 -2.71
CA ASP A 197 5.42 -17.56 -2.65
C ASP A 197 4.36 -17.91 -3.71
N SER A 198 3.41 -17.01 -4.01
CA SER A 198 2.50 -17.19 -5.15
C SER A 198 3.22 -17.01 -6.48
N LYS A 199 4.25 -16.15 -6.54
CA LYS A 199 5.15 -16.07 -7.72
C LYS A 199 5.80 -17.42 -8.05
N LYS A 200 6.37 -18.11 -7.05
CA LYS A 200 6.97 -19.44 -7.26
C LYS A 200 5.98 -20.46 -7.83
N ARG A 201 4.70 -20.40 -7.43
CA ARG A 201 3.66 -21.31 -7.92
C ARG A 201 3.27 -21.05 -9.37
N LEU A 202 3.14 -19.78 -9.76
CA LEU A 202 2.69 -19.39 -11.12
C LEU A 202 3.81 -19.37 -12.16
N LEU A 203 5.07 -19.24 -11.73
CA LEU A 203 6.22 -19.07 -12.62
C LEU A 203 6.34 -20.18 -13.69
N PRO A 204 6.17 -21.49 -13.37
CA PRO A 204 6.25 -22.54 -14.38
C PRO A 204 5.24 -22.37 -15.52
N ASP A 205 3.99 -22.05 -15.22
CA ASP A 205 2.92 -21.89 -16.21
C ASP A 205 3.12 -20.65 -17.09
N ILE A 206 3.56 -19.54 -16.48
CA ILE A 206 3.87 -18.31 -17.20
C ILE A 206 5.06 -18.54 -18.16
N LEU A 207 6.09 -19.28 -17.73
CA LEU A 207 7.23 -19.62 -18.59
C LEU A 207 6.83 -20.57 -19.71
N TYR A 208 5.99 -21.56 -19.43
CA TYR A 208 5.45 -22.46 -20.45
C TYR A 208 4.66 -21.70 -21.52
N TYR A 209 3.77 -20.81 -21.10
CA TYR A 209 3.00 -19.95 -21.99
C TYR A 209 3.91 -19.05 -22.84
N TYR A 210 4.92 -18.41 -22.24
CA TYR A 210 5.91 -17.62 -22.97
C TYR A 210 6.66 -18.44 -24.02
N ARG A 211 7.12 -19.65 -23.67
CA ARG A 211 7.79 -20.55 -24.63
C ARG A 211 6.89 -20.93 -25.79
N LYS A 212 5.58 -21.08 -25.60
CA LYS A 212 4.64 -21.36 -26.71
C LYS A 212 4.48 -20.17 -27.65
N ILE A 213 4.51 -18.94 -27.13
CA ILE A 213 4.49 -17.72 -27.95
C ILE A 213 5.73 -17.63 -28.84
N VAL A 214 6.92 -17.89 -28.27
CA VAL A 214 8.21 -17.75 -28.96
C VAL A 214 8.59 -18.97 -29.81
N GLY A 215 8.27 -20.18 -29.33
CA GLY A 215 8.78 -21.45 -29.84
C GLY A 215 7.95 -22.13 -30.92
N SER A 216 6.87 -21.52 -31.42
CA SER A 216 6.07 -22.07 -32.51
C SER A 216 6.60 -21.65 -33.90
N GLY A 217 7.87 -21.23 -34.01
CA GLY A 217 8.50 -20.69 -35.21
C GLY A 217 9.52 -21.61 -35.88
N ASN A 218 9.28 -22.93 -35.89
CA ASN A 218 9.97 -23.90 -36.76
C ASN A 218 8.93 -24.75 -37.49
#